data_AF-A0A955P2C7-F1
#
_entry.id   AF-A0A955P2C7-F1
#
_cell.length_a   1.000
_cell.length_b   1.000
_cell.length_c   1.000
_cell.angle_alpha   90.00
_cell.angle_beta   90.00
_cell.angle_gamma   90.00
#
_symmetry.space_group_name_H-M   'P 1'
#
loop_
_entity.id
_entity.type
_entity.pdbx_description
1 polymer ?
#
loop_
_entity_poly.entity_id
_entity_poly.type
_entity_poly.pdbx_seq_one_letter_code
_entity_poly.pdbx_strand_id
1 'polypeptide(L)'
;MYSFRLLLCAFLSILFLNPSHALEGNKNHNFDIVIVGGTPGGIAAAISAGRLGSRVALVERFDHIGGMTTSGLGKSDIEHREMIQGLFKEFVEGVRQHYLTTYGENSGEYELCKDGYYYEPSVAEKVFMEMVEEVDPIDLFTGYRLISVSTEDNAPKSIVIEDIFSGERKELGGRIFIDATYEGDLFAMAGADFRLGREGREVFGEPHAGVFYYDFRNKKVLPGSTGEGDDRLPAYTYRLCLATDPENSVPVEEPPGYNREDYVGYFEDLEAGRLSAPKNFKPGRGYFPEHFDKLVRALSVTLIPNDKTDVNMNPRPLAFPFAEENEGYIEGDWETRLAIEERLRNLTLGLLYFLQNDPEIPKEHREIASEYQLPKDEFIDNDHFPHQLYIREGRRLKGVKTLTELDVTLDEKGENPPYPEDSIAIGEFPIDSFPVRKKQPGDDAVLEGYLSMMDSITAKYGIP
;
A
#
# COMPACT_ATOMS: atom_id res chain seq x y z
N MET A 1 33.49 66.67 8.92
CA MET A 1 34.74 65.98 8.55
C MET A 1 34.33 64.77 7.72
N TYR A 2 34.31 64.90 6.38
CA TYR A 2 35.42 64.55 5.46
C TYR A 2 35.89 63.10 5.71
N SER A 3 35.85 62.13 4.79
CA SER A 3 35.75 62.16 3.34
C SER A 3 35.41 60.77 2.78
N PHE A 4 34.77 60.78 1.60
CA PHE A 4 34.86 59.75 0.56
C PHE A 4 36.28 59.23 0.32
N ARG A 5 36.41 57.94 -0.02
CA ARG A 5 37.33 57.48 -1.06
C ARG A 5 36.91 56.12 -1.63
N LEU A 6 36.36 56.18 -2.86
CA LEU A 6 36.43 55.10 -3.83
C LEU A 6 37.90 54.72 -4.06
N LEU A 7 38.18 53.43 -4.20
CA LEU A 7 39.33 52.95 -4.93
C LEU A 7 38.87 51.86 -5.90
N LEU A 8 38.82 52.28 -7.16
CA LEU A 8 38.63 51.47 -8.34
C LEU A 8 39.97 50.79 -8.65
N CYS A 9 40.03 49.47 -8.57
CA CYS A 9 41.13 48.69 -9.17
C CYS A 9 40.51 47.63 -10.07
N ALA A 10 40.42 47.96 -11.36
CA ALA A 10 40.21 46.99 -12.41
C ALA A 10 41.52 46.22 -12.63
N PHE A 11 41.48 44.89 -12.50
CA PHE A 11 42.42 44.00 -13.19
C PHE A 11 41.62 42.89 -13.85
N LEU A 12 41.76 42.85 -15.17
CA LEU A 12 41.19 41.88 -16.10
C LEU A 12 42.04 40.59 -16.09
N SER A 13 41.38 39.46 -16.38
CA SER A 13 41.95 38.15 -16.81
C SER A 13 42.53 37.30 -15.66
N ILE A 14 42.18 36.03 -15.44
CA ILE A 14 41.99 34.91 -16.38
C ILE A 14 40.97 33.92 -15.76
N LEU A 15 40.04 33.44 -16.59
CA LEU A 15 39.22 32.26 -16.32
C LEU A 15 40.12 31.05 -16.01
N PHE A 16 40.02 30.51 -14.79
CA PHE A 16 40.11 29.07 -14.60
C PHE A 16 38.80 28.61 -13.99
N LEU A 17 37.90 28.18 -14.89
CA LEU A 17 36.92 27.17 -14.58
C LEU A 17 37.67 26.04 -13.85
N ASN A 18 37.18 25.62 -12.70
CA ASN A 18 37.52 24.34 -12.09
C ASN A 18 36.39 23.36 -12.46
N PRO A 19 36.45 22.64 -13.60
CA PRO A 19 35.52 21.56 -13.89
C PRO A 19 36.20 20.26 -13.49
N SER A 20 36.23 19.91 -12.20
CA SER A 20 36.76 18.60 -11.79
C SER A 20 36.29 18.19 -10.39
N HIS A 21 34.97 18.08 -10.16
CA HIS A 21 34.53 16.91 -9.42
C HIS A 21 34.54 15.78 -10.44
N ALA A 22 35.71 15.19 -10.62
CA ALA A 22 35.82 13.92 -11.30
C ALA A 22 34.94 12.95 -10.51
N LEU A 23 33.87 12.47 -11.14
CA LEU A 23 33.20 11.25 -10.75
C LEU A 23 34.30 10.21 -10.53
N GLU A 24 34.59 9.87 -9.27
CA GLU A 24 35.35 8.66 -8.98
C GLU A 24 34.64 7.53 -9.71
N GLY A 25 35.39 6.85 -10.57
CA GLY A 25 34.85 6.05 -11.67
C GLY A 25 33.66 5.20 -11.23
N ASN A 26 32.51 5.49 -11.86
CA ASN A 26 31.29 4.72 -11.72
C ASN A 26 31.64 3.26 -12.01
N LYS A 27 31.79 2.44 -10.97
CA LYS A 27 31.81 0.99 -11.17
C LYS A 27 30.41 0.68 -11.65
N ASN A 28 30.22 0.53 -12.95
CA ASN A 28 28.95 0.03 -13.47
C ASN A 28 28.66 -1.30 -12.78
N HIS A 29 27.68 -1.30 -11.88
CA HIS A 29 27.20 -2.51 -11.27
C HIS A 29 26.31 -3.17 -12.33
N ASN A 30 26.89 -4.13 -13.05
CA ASN A 30 26.16 -4.91 -14.04
C ASN A 30 25.50 -6.12 -13.36
N PHE A 31 24.19 -6.19 -13.51
CA PHE A 31 23.31 -7.25 -13.05
C PHE A 31 22.68 -7.98 -14.24
N ASP A 32 22.20 -9.20 -14.01
CA ASP A 32 21.32 -9.85 -14.97
C ASP A 32 19.92 -9.24 -14.88
N ILE A 33 19.44 -8.99 -13.65
CA ILE A 33 18.11 -8.44 -13.37
C ILE A 33 18.22 -7.29 -12.37
N VAL A 34 17.57 -6.16 -12.67
CA VAL A 34 17.40 -5.02 -11.77
C VAL A 34 15.93 -4.89 -11.43
N ILE A 35 15.61 -4.93 -10.14
CA ILE A 35 14.25 -4.91 -9.60
C ILE A 35 14.10 -3.64 -8.77
N VAL A 36 13.10 -2.81 -9.07
CA VAL A 36 12.78 -1.60 -8.30
C VAL A 36 11.49 -1.84 -7.52
N GLY A 37 11.55 -1.73 -6.20
CA GLY A 37 10.48 -2.04 -5.26
C GLY A 37 10.79 -3.30 -4.46
N GLY A 38 11.10 -3.15 -3.17
CA GLY A 38 11.25 -4.22 -2.18
C GLY A 38 9.91 -4.75 -1.67
N THR A 39 8.85 -4.71 -2.48
CA THR A 39 7.53 -5.23 -2.14
C THR A 39 7.53 -6.76 -2.14
N PRO A 40 6.48 -7.46 -1.63
CA PRO A 40 6.44 -8.92 -1.68
C PRO A 40 6.60 -9.49 -3.09
N GLY A 41 6.10 -8.79 -4.12
CA GLY A 41 6.31 -9.17 -5.53
C GLY A 41 7.78 -9.02 -5.97
N GLY A 42 8.44 -7.92 -5.57
CA GLY A 42 9.85 -7.67 -5.87
C GLY A 42 10.78 -8.65 -5.17
N ILE A 43 10.51 -8.94 -3.88
CA ILE A 43 11.21 -9.96 -3.09
C ILE A 43 11.03 -11.34 -3.73
N ALA A 44 9.80 -11.70 -4.12
CA ALA A 44 9.52 -12.98 -4.76
C ALA A 44 10.26 -13.14 -6.10
N ALA A 45 10.30 -12.07 -6.91
CA ALA A 45 11.05 -12.04 -8.16
C ALA A 45 12.56 -12.16 -7.91
N ALA A 46 13.10 -11.44 -6.93
CA ALA A 46 14.51 -11.47 -6.56
C ALA A 46 14.96 -12.86 -6.10
N ILE A 47 14.23 -13.46 -5.16
CA ILE A 47 14.51 -14.81 -4.65
C ILE A 47 14.42 -15.84 -5.77
N SER A 48 13.38 -15.78 -6.60
CA SER A 48 13.20 -16.71 -7.72
C SER A 48 14.36 -16.60 -8.72
N ALA A 49 14.75 -15.37 -9.10
CA ALA A 49 15.87 -15.12 -10.01
C ALA A 49 17.22 -15.54 -9.42
N GLY A 50 17.47 -15.22 -8.15
CA GLY A 50 18.69 -15.57 -7.42
C GLY A 50 18.85 -17.09 -7.27
N ARG A 51 17.78 -17.81 -6.91
CA ARG A 51 17.77 -19.29 -6.85
C ARG A 51 18.02 -19.95 -8.22
N LEU A 52 17.71 -19.25 -9.31
CA LEU A 52 18.03 -19.68 -10.68
C LEU A 52 19.44 -19.24 -11.14
N GLY A 53 20.22 -18.61 -10.26
CA GLY A 53 21.61 -18.23 -10.50
C GLY A 53 21.80 -16.89 -11.21
N SER A 54 20.77 -16.04 -11.29
CA SER A 54 20.90 -14.69 -11.84
C SER A 54 21.51 -13.75 -10.80
N ARG A 55 22.36 -12.82 -11.23
CA ARG A 55 22.81 -11.72 -10.37
C ARG A 55 21.74 -10.63 -10.32
N VAL A 56 21.23 -10.35 -9.13
CA VAL A 56 20.06 -9.48 -8.93
C VAL A 56 20.45 -8.22 -8.18
N ALA A 57 19.96 -7.07 -8.64
CA ALA A 57 19.82 -5.88 -7.79
C ALA A 57 18.37 -5.75 -7.35
N LEU A 58 18.12 -5.64 -6.06
CA LEU A 58 16.81 -5.30 -5.50
C LEU A 58 16.91 -3.93 -4.85
N VAL A 59 16.11 -2.96 -5.31
CA VAL A 59 16.15 -1.57 -4.84
C VAL A 59 14.88 -1.25 -4.07
N GLU A 60 15.02 -0.68 -2.88
CA GLU A 60 13.92 -0.22 -2.02
C GLU A 60 14.19 1.22 -1.54
N ARG A 61 13.15 2.07 -1.59
CA ARG A 61 13.22 3.48 -1.19
C ARG A 61 13.45 3.59 0.31
N PHE A 62 12.81 2.74 1.12
CA PHE A 62 12.96 2.74 2.57
C PHE A 62 14.13 1.85 3.01
N ASP A 63 14.51 1.97 4.28
CA ASP A 63 15.42 1.00 4.93
C ASP A 63 14.73 -0.34 5.26
N HIS A 64 13.42 -0.42 4.98
CA HIS A 64 12.55 -1.55 5.27
C HIS A 64 11.99 -2.17 3.99
N ILE A 65 12.11 -3.49 3.85
CA ILE A 65 11.51 -4.24 2.74
C ILE A 65 10.18 -4.89 3.16
N GLY A 66 9.42 -5.38 2.18
CA GLY A 66 8.15 -6.10 2.38
C GLY A 66 6.89 -5.26 2.12
N GLY A 67 7.06 -3.97 1.79
CA GLY A 67 5.97 -3.08 1.38
C GLY A 67 4.83 -3.02 2.41
N MET A 68 3.58 -3.13 1.95
CA MET A 68 2.41 -3.03 2.83
C MET A 68 2.37 -4.13 3.91
N THR A 69 2.89 -5.33 3.62
CA THR A 69 2.92 -6.47 4.55
C THR A 69 3.76 -6.17 5.81
N THR A 70 4.82 -5.37 5.65
CA THR A 70 5.69 -4.94 6.76
C THR A 70 5.37 -3.52 7.21
N SER A 71 4.30 -2.92 6.69
CA SER A 71 3.81 -1.58 7.00
C SER A 71 2.34 -1.61 7.43
N GLY A 72 2.04 -2.48 8.40
CA GLY A 72 0.75 -2.51 9.10
C GLY A 72 -0.34 -3.39 8.49
N LEU A 73 -0.11 -4.05 7.34
CA LEU A 73 -0.98 -5.14 6.85
C LEU A 73 -0.54 -6.47 7.49
N GLY A 74 -0.98 -6.69 8.72
CA GLY A 74 -0.59 -7.84 9.56
C GLY A 74 -1.49 -9.07 9.42
N LYS A 75 -2.55 -8.99 8.60
CA LYS A 75 -3.54 -10.06 8.43
C LYS A 75 -3.70 -10.44 6.95
N SER A 76 -3.39 -11.69 6.62
CA SER A 76 -3.58 -12.23 5.28
C SER A 76 -5.00 -12.76 5.08
N ASP A 77 -5.78 -12.11 4.21
CA ASP A 77 -7.15 -12.53 3.86
C ASP A 77 -7.12 -13.65 2.80
N ILE A 78 -7.18 -14.91 3.24
CA ILE A 78 -7.12 -16.09 2.37
C ILE A 78 -8.24 -17.05 2.73
N GLU A 79 -9.10 -17.42 1.76
CA GLU A 79 -10.16 -18.42 2.00
C GLU A 79 -9.68 -19.85 1.66
N HIS A 80 -8.85 -20.04 0.61
CA HIS A 80 -8.30 -21.35 0.23
C HIS A 80 -6.77 -21.40 0.30
N ARG A 81 -6.23 -21.63 1.51
CA ARG A 81 -4.78 -21.71 1.78
C ARG A 81 -4.04 -22.74 0.92
N GLU A 82 -4.70 -23.81 0.51
CA GLU A 82 -4.10 -24.84 -0.33
C GLU A 82 -3.72 -24.35 -1.73
N MET A 83 -4.28 -23.22 -2.20
CA MET A 83 -3.98 -22.67 -3.51
C MET A 83 -2.76 -21.77 -3.53
N ILE A 84 -2.50 -21.06 -2.43
CA ILE A 84 -1.42 -20.08 -2.34
C ILE A 84 -0.19 -20.80 -1.77
N GLN A 85 0.74 -21.14 -2.66
CA GLN A 85 1.93 -21.94 -2.38
C GLN A 85 3.21 -21.14 -2.68
N GLY A 86 4.33 -21.83 -2.92
CA GLY A 86 5.59 -21.21 -3.34
C GLY A 86 6.18 -20.31 -2.27
N LEU A 87 6.72 -19.16 -2.68
CA LEU A 87 7.42 -18.24 -1.78
C LEU A 87 6.52 -17.65 -0.69
N PHE A 88 5.23 -17.47 -0.96
CA PHE A 88 4.30 -17.04 0.09
C PHE A 88 4.17 -18.10 1.20
N LYS A 89 4.19 -19.38 0.84
CA LYS A 89 4.18 -20.46 1.83
C LYS A 89 5.46 -20.51 2.66
N GLU A 90 6.61 -20.26 2.04
CA GLU A 90 7.88 -20.13 2.75
C GLU A 90 7.82 -18.98 3.75
N PHE A 91 7.27 -17.83 3.35
CA PHE A 91 7.05 -16.67 4.23
C PHE A 91 6.17 -17.00 5.43
N VAL A 92 4.95 -17.53 5.23
CA VAL A 92 4.05 -17.84 6.37
C VAL A 92 4.62 -18.95 7.27
N GLU A 93 5.39 -19.90 6.73
CA GLU A 93 6.08 -20.89 7.55
C GLU A 93 7.20 -20.24 8.38
N GLY A 94 7.94 -19.28 7.82
CA GLY A 94 8.92 -18.48 8.56
C GLY A 94 8.29 -17.70 9.71
N VAL A 95 7.15 -17.05 9.47
CA VAL A 95 6.36 -16.37 10.50
C VAL A 95 5.88 -17.36 11.57
N ARG A 96 5.31 -18.50 11.16
CA ARG A 96 4.86 -19.55 12.09
C ARG A 96 6.01 -20.05 12.95
N GLN A 97 7.17 -20.27 12.34
CA GLN A 97 8.38 -20.75 13.01
C GLN A 97 8.93 -19.70 13.99
N HIS A 98 8.83 -18.41 13.66
CA HIS A 98 9.16 -17.33 14.59
C HIS A 98 8.34 -17.47 15.88
N TYR A 99 7.00 -17.46 15.79
CA TYR A 99 6.14 -17.53 16.97
C TYR A 99 6.29 -18.86 17.72
N LEU A 100 6.47 -19.97 17.01
CA LEU A 100 6.75 -21.27 17.62
C LEU A 100 8.04 -21.25 18.45
N THR A 101 9.09 -20.64 17.93
CA THR A 101 10.40 -20.60 18.60
C THR A 101 10.42 -19.61 19.76
N THR A 102 9.77 -18.46 19.60
CA THR A 102 9.75 -17.38 20.60
C THR A 102 8.83 -17.72 21.78
N TYR A 103 7.64 -18.29 21.52
CA TYR A 103 6.60 -18.45 22.55
C TYR A 103 6.22 -19.91 22.83
N GLY A 104 6.50 -20.83 21.91
CA GLY A 104 6.12 -22.25 22.03
C GLY A 104 4.71 -22.56 21.52
N GLU A 105 4.48 -23.83 21.17
CA GLU A 105 3.28 -24.32 20.48
C GLU A 105 1.95 -24.15 21.26
N ASN A 106 2.04 -23.98 22.58
CA ASN A 106 0.87 -23.88 23.47
C ASN A 106 0.61 -22.42 23.93
N SER A 107 1.30 -21.45 23.34
CA SER A 107 1.13 -20.03 23.67
C SER A 107 -0.07 -19.41 22.92
N GLY A 108 -0.68 -18.38 23.52
CA GLY A 108 -1.72 -17.59 22.87
C GLY A 108 -1.21 -16.92 21.59
N GLU A 109 0.03 -16.42 21.59
CA GLU A 109 0.65 -15.76 20.43
C GLU A 109 0.80 -16.71 19.24
N TYR A 110 1.24 -17.95 19.49
CA TYR A 110 1.34 -18.95 18.44
C TYR A 110 -0.03 -19.33 17.87
N GLU A 111 -1.07 -19.43 18.71
CA GLU A 111 -2.45 -19.66 18.23
C GLU A 111 -3.00 -18.44 17.44
N LEU A 112 -2.65 -17.23 17.87
CA LEU A 112 -3.11 -15.98 17.28
C LEU A 112 -2.43 -15.67 15.95
N CYS A 113 -1.21 -16.16 15.71
CA CYS A 113 -0.54 -16.02 14.41
C CYS A 113 -1.22 -16.82 13.27
N LYS A 114 -2.20 -17.68 13.59
CA LYS A 114 -3.01 -18.46 12.64
C LYS A 114 -2.19 -19.19 11.57
N ASP A 115 -1.19 -19.96 12.02
CA ASP A 115 -0.22 -20.65 11.15
C ASP A 115 0.65 -19.70 10.32
N GLY A 116 0.97 -18.53 10.88
CA GLY A 116 1.81 -17.51 10.26
C GLY A 116 1.10 -16.56 9.28
N TYR A 117 -0.23 -16.58 9.23
CA TYR A 117 -1.03 -15.69 8.38
C TYR A 117 -1.33 -14.34 9.07
N TYR A 118 -1.12 -14.28 10.39
CA TYR A 118 -1.33 -13.12 11.24
C TYR A 118 0.02 -12.82 11.91
N TYR A 119 0.47 -11.59 11.82
CA TYR A 119 1.83 -11.23 12.23
C TYR A 119 1.98 -9.75 12.51
N GLU A 120 2.97 -9.44 13.33
CA GLU A 120 3.47 -8.09 13.52
C GLU A 120 4.30 -7.64 12.31
N PRO A 121 4.30 -6.34 11.97
CA PRO A 121 5.09 -5.79 10.87
C PRO A 121 6.60 -6.13 10.97
N SER A 122 7.20 -5.95 12.15
CA SER A 122 8.60 -6.28 12.42
C SER A 122 8.93 -7.77 12.24
N VAL A 123 8.00 -8.67 12.58
CA VAL A 123 8.17 -10.12 12.38
C VAL A 123 8.12 -10.45 10.89
N ALA A 124 7.18 -9.87 10.14
CA ALA A 124 7.12 -10.05 8.70
C ALA A 124 8.39 -9.54 8.00
N GLU A 125 8.90 -8.37 8.41
CA GLU A 125 10.12 -7.80 7.85
C GLU A 125 11.32 -8.70 8.11
N LYS A 126 11.48 -9.16 9.36
CA LYS A 126 12.53 -10.10 9.73
C LYS A 126 12.53 -11.34 8.82
N VAL A 127 11.35 -11.94 8.60
CA VAL A 127 11.24 -13.14 7.76
C VAL A 127 11.59 -12.84 6.31
N PHE A 128 11.15 -11.71 5.75
CA PHE A 128 11.54 -11.33 4.39
C PHE A 128 13.05 -11.09 4.25
N MET A 129 13.67 -10.42 5.23
CA MET A 129 15.11 -10.22 5.26
C MET A 129 15.86 -11.55 5.30
N GLU A 130 15.46 -12.47 6.19
CA GLU A 130 16.03 -13.83 6.26
C GLU A 130 15.89 -14.56 4.92
N MET A 131 14.72 -14.52 4.28
CA MET A 131 14.49 -15.15 2.98
C MET A 131 15.36 -14.57 1.85
N VAL A 132 15.64 -13.27 1.85
CA VAL A 132 16.51 -12.62 0.87
C VAL A 132 17.97 -12.96 1.14
N GLU A 133 18.41 -12.91 2.40
CA GLU A 133 19.79 -13.20 2.82
C GLU A 133 20.21 -14.65 2.58
N GLU A 134 19.26 -15.59 2.58
CA GLU A 134 19.51 -17.00 2.24
C GLU A 134 19.89 -17.22 0.76
N VAL A 135 19.73 -16.22 -0.10
CA VAL A 135 19.95 -16.34 -1.56
C VAL A 135 21.09 -15.43 -2.04
N ASP A 136 22.25 -16.05 -2.29
CA ASP A 136 23.39 -15.42 -2.99
C ASP A 136 23.23 -15.64 -4.52
N PRO A 137 23.33 -14.63 -5.42
CA PRO A 137 23.83 -13.26 -5.22
C PRO A 137 22.78 -12.15 -5.45
N ILE A 138 21.99 -11.86 -4.42
CA ILE A 138 21.10 -10.68 -4.40
C ILE A 138 21.83 -9.51 -3.73
N ASP A 139 22.09 -8.45 -4.50
CA ASP A 139 22.57 -7.16 -3.97
C ASP A 139 21.34 -6.30 -3.61
N LEU A 140 21.06 -6.14 -2.31
CA LEU A 140 19.96 -5.32 -1.78
C LEU A 140 20.42 -3.87 -1.55
N PHE A 141 19.69 -2.92 -2.14
CA PHE A 141 19.91 -1.48 -2.02
C PHE A 141 18.71 -0.83 -1.32
N THR A 142 18.76 -0.70 0.00
CA THR A 142 17.73 -0.01 0.80
C THR A 142 18.06 1.48 0.96
N GLY A 143 17.05 2.32 1.16
CA GLY A 143 17.23 3.77 1.26
C GLY A 143 17.43 4.46 -0.10
N TYR A 144 17.19 3.78 -1.23
CA TYR A 144 17.44 4.30 -2.58
C TYR A 144 16.16 4.44 -3.39
N ARG A 145 15.93 5.63 -3.94
CA ARG A 145 14.82 5.89 -4.87
C ARG A 145 15.28 5.92 -6.32
N LEU A 146 14.40 5.53 -7.24
CA LEU A 146 14.62 5.68 -8.68
C LEU A 146 14.62 7.17 -9.09
N ILE A 147 15.61 7.57 -9.90
CA ILE A 147 15.74 8.93 -10.43
C ILE A 147 15.56 8.99 -11.93
N SER A 148 16.14 8.05 -12.67
CA SER A 148 16.00 8.03 -14.13
C SER A 148 16.27 6.64 -14.70
N VAL A 149 15.77 6.44 -15.92
CA VAL A 149 15.98 5.24 -16.72
C VAL A 149 16.65 5.64 -18.03
N SER A 150 17.73 4.96 -18.38
CA SER A 150 18.37 5.08 -19.69
C SER A 150 17.85 3.99 -20.61
N THR A 151 17.38 4.37 -21.79
CA THR A 151 16.82 3.45 -22.79
C THR A 151 17.58 3.54 -24.11
N GLU A 152 17.72 2.39 -24.77
CA GLU A 152 18.32 2.26 -26.10
C GLU A 152 17.50 1.22 -26.87
N ASP A 153 17.13 1.54 -28.11
CA ASP A 153 16.27 0.70 -28.98
C ASP A 153 14.95 0.26 -28.30
N ASN A 154 14.29 1.17 -27.59
CA ASN A 154 13.06 0.92 -26.82
C ASN A 154 13.22 -0.13 -25.70
N ALA A 155 14.45 -0.35 -25.20
CA ALA A 155 14.70 -1.22 -24.07
C ALA A 155 15.53 -0.51 -22.98
N PRO A 156 15.18 -0.65 -21.70
CA PRO A 156 16.00 -0.13 -20.60
C PRO A 156 17.38 -0.80 -20.56
N LYS A 157 18.42 -0.01 -20.27
CA LYS A 157 19.82 -0.45 -20.19
C LYS A 157 20.44 -0.21 -18.82
N SER A 158 20.12 0.92 -18.21
CA SER A 158 20.54 1.25 -16.85
C SER A 158 19.51 2.13 -16.16
N ILE A 159 19.56 2.15 -14.83
CA ILE A 159 18.85 3.11 -14.00
C ILE A 159 19.83 3.89 -13.13
N VAL A 160 19.43 5.11 -12.77
CA VAL A 160 20.09 5.88 -11.71
C VAL A 160 19.21 5.84 -10.47
N ILE A 161 19.80 5.45 -9.36
CA ILE A 161 19.17 5.47 -8.04
C ILE A 161 19.89 6.48 -7.14
N GLU A 162 19.18 7.05 -6.18
CA GLU A 162 19.69 8.05 -5.24
C GLU A 162 19.31 7.70 -3.81
N ASP A 163 20.31 7.72 -2.93
CA ASP A 163 20.14 7.57 -1.49
C ASP A 163 19.33 8.75 -0.94
N ILE A 164 18.21 8.46 -0.26
CA ILE A 164 17.24 9.50 0.14
C ILE A 164 17.76 10.45 1.22
N PHE A 165 18.82 10.06 1.95
CA PHE A 165 19.38 10.87 3.04
C PHE A 165 20.64 11.63 2.61
N SER A 166 21.58 10.94 1.96
CA SER A 166 22.88 11.49 1.57
C SER A 166 22.87 12.14 0.17
N GLY A 167 21.90 11.77 -0.67
CA GLY A 167 21.88 12.17 -2.08
C GLY A 167 22.94 11.46 -2.94
N GLU A 168 23.61 10.43 -2.43
CA GLU A 168 24.55 9.63 -3.21
C GLU A 168 23.82 8.95 -4.37
N ARG A 169 24.36 9.05 -5.59
CA ARG A 169 23.80 8.41 -6.77
C ARG A 169 24.61 7.22 -7.23
N LYS A 170 23.91 6.16 -7.64
CA LYS A 170 24.52 4.96 -8.24
C LYS A 170 23.84 4.66 -9.57
N GLU A 171 24.62 4.16 -10.53
CA GLU A 171 24.09 3.66 -11.79
C GLU A 171 24.12 2.12 -11.81
N LEU A 172 22.97 1.51 -12.06
CA LEU A 172 22.80 0.06 -12.12
C LEU A 172 22.46 -0.35 -13.55
N GLY A 173 23.30 -1.19 -14.16
CA GLY A 173 23.07 -1.78 -15.48
C GLY A 173 22.41 -3.14 -15.37
N GLY A 174 21.50 -3.46 -16.28
CA GLY A 174 20.72 -4.71 -16.25
C GLY A 174 20.39 -5.25 -17.65
N ARG A 175 20.07 -6.54 -17.75
CA ARG A 175 19.48 -7.13 -18.97
C ARG A 175 17.96 -7.16 -18.91
N ILE A 176 17.42 -7.36 -17.72
CA ILE A 176 15.99 -7.37 -17.42
C ILE A 176 15.73 -6.34 -16.32
N PHE A 177 14.63 -5.62 -16.44
CA PHE A 177 14.18 -4.63 -15.47
C PHE A 177 12.77 -5.01 -15.02
N ILE A 178 12.54 -5.08 -13.71
CA ILE A 178 11.25 -5.39 -13.12
C ILE A 178 10.81 -4.21 -12.28
N ASP A 179 9.65 -3.67 -12.60
CA ASP A 179 8.96 -2.71 -11.75
C ASP A 179 8.08 -3.49 -10.77
N ALA A 180 8.47 -3.47 -9.51
CA ALA A 180 7.75 -4.05 -8.39
C ALA A 180 7.33 -2.98 -7.38
N THR A 181 7.29 -1.72 -7.80
CA THR A 181 6.71 -0.62 -7.02
C THR A 181 5.18 -0.67 -7.09
N TYR A 182 4.50 0.04 -6.19
CA TYR A 182 3.05 0.19 -6.30
C TYR A 182 2.66 1.26 -7.33
N GLU A 183 3.58 2.17 -7.64
CA GLU A 183 3.38 3.35 -8.49
C GLU A 183 3.56 3.07 -9.98
N GLY A 184 4.47 2.16 -10.34
CA GLY A 184 4.82 1.85 -11.73
C GLY A 184 5.76 2.87 -12.39
N ASP A 185 6.71 3.42 -11.62
CA ASP A 185 7.59 4.48 -12.09
C ASP A 185 8.66 4.00 -13.07
N LEU A 186 9.21 2.80 -12.88
CA LEU A 186 10.31 2.29 -13.69
C LEU A 186 9.88 2.12 -15.14
N PHE A 187 8.77 1.43 -15.39
CA PHE A 187 8.32 1.23 -16.77
C PHE A 187 7.82 2.53 -17.40
N ALA A 188 7.23 3.45 -16.61
CA ALA A 188 6.79 4.74 -17.11
C ALA A 188 7.98 5.62 -17.52
N MET A 189 9.02 5.70 -16.70
CA MET A 189 10.26 6.41 -17.01
C MET A 189 11.04 5.76 -18.16
N ALA A 190 10.88 4.44 -18.37
CA ALA A 190 11.40 3.75 -19.55
C ALA A 190 10.63 4.08 -20.85
N GLY A 191 9.50 4.81 -20.76
CA GLY A 191 8.67 5.17 -21.90
C GLY A 191 7.69 4.07 -22.34
N ALA A 192 7.41 3.08 -21.49
CA ALA A 192 6.39 2.08 -21.77
C ALA A 192 4.98 2.67 -21.67
N ASP A 193 4.07 2.20 -22.52
CA ASP A 193 2.67 2.60 -22.45
C ASP A 193 2.00 2.04 -21.19
N PHE A 194 1.21 2.88 -20.51
CA PHE A 194 0.43 2.48 -19.35
C PHE A 194 -0.98 3.07 -19.37
N ARG A 195 -1.81 2.62 -18.43
CA ARG A 195 -3.12 3.17 -18.08
C ARG A 195 -3.06 3.67 -16.63
N LEU A 196 -3.80 4.73 -16.35
CA LEU A 196 -3.95 5.32 -15.01
C LEU A 196 -5.39 5.82 -14.90
N GLY A 197 -6.01 5.66 -13.72
CA GLY A 197 -7.43 5.90 -13.55
C GLY A 197 -8.24 4.68 -13.97
N ARG A 198 -9.52 4.86 -14.29
CA ARG A 198 -10.44 3.76 -14.60
C ARG A 198 -10.99 3.83 -16.02
N GLU A 199 -10.98 2.69 -16.69
CA GLU A 199 -11.53 2.55 -18.02
C GLU A 199 -13.06 2.64 -18.01
N GLY A 200 -13.64 3.12 -19.11
CA GLY A 200 -15.09 3.07 -19.31
C GLY A 200 -15.56 1.67 -19.69
N ARG A 201 -16.83 1.37 -19.40
CA ARG A 201 -17.48 0.08 -19.68
C ARG A 201 -17.27 -0.41 -21.11
N GLU A 202 -17.28 0.49 -22.09
CA GLU A 202 -17.14 0.15 -23.51
C GLU A 202 -15.70 -0.28 -23.91
N VAL A 203 -14.69 -0.07 -23.06
CA VAL A 203 -13.29 -0.41 -23.38
C VAL A 203 -13.09 -1.93 -23.36
N PHE A 204 -13.62 -2.59 -22.34
CA PHE A 204 -13.45 -4.05 -22.14
C PHE A 204 -14.78 -4.80 -21.98
N GLY A 205 -15.92 -4.11 -21.98
CA GLY A 205 -17.23 -4.72 -21.77
C GLY A 205 -17.50 -5.08 -20.30
N GLU A 206 -16.79 -4.48 -19.35
CA GLU A 206 -16.89 -4.79 -17.93
C GLU A 206 -18.14 -4.13 -17.30
N PRO A 207 -19.10 -4.91 -16.76
CA PRO A 207 -20.36 -4.36 -16.27
C PRO A 207 -20.19 -3.33 -15.15
N HIS A 208 -19.15 -3.47 -14.32
CA HIS A 208 -18.90 -2.59 -13.16
C HIS A 208 -17.83 -1.51 -13.41
N ALA A 209 -17.33 -1.35 -14.64
CA ALA A 209 -16.32 -0.34 -14.97
C ALA A 209 -16.86 1.09 -15.10
N GLY A 210 -15.96 2.06 -15.02
CA GLY A 210 -16.22 3.50 -15.10
C GLY A 210 -16.86 4.10 -13.84
N VAL A 211 -17.51 5.25 -13.99
CA VAL A 211 -18.31 5.90 -12.94
C VAL A 211 -19.48 4.99 -12.57
N PHE A 212 -19.45 4.49 -11.34
CA PHE A 212 -20.33 3.40 -10.92
C PHE A 212 -20.66 3.51 -9.43
N TYR A 213 -21.96 3.45 -9.13
CA TYR A 213 -22.51 3.46 -7.79
C TYR A 213 -23.24 2.15 -7.52
N TYR A 214 -22.78 1.40 -6.52
CA TYR A 214 -23.32 0.08 -6.22
C TYR A 214 -23.59 -0.12 -4.74
N ASP A 215 -24.86 -0.29 -4.41
CA ASP A 215 -25.27 -0.76 -3.10
C ASP A 215 -25.04 -2.27 -3.02
N PHE A 216 -23.86 -2.66 -2.54
CA PHE A 216 -23.51 -4.06 -2.37
C PHE A 216 -24.45 -4.80 -1.38
N ARG A 217 -25.02 -4.09 -0.39
CA ARG A 217 -25.88 -4.71 0.65
C ARG A 217 -27.22 -5.14 0.07
N ASN A 218 -27.69 -4.44 -0.96
CA ASN A 218 -28.96 -4.72 -1.63
C ASN A 218 -28.77 -5.19 -3.09
N LYS A 219 -27.51 -5.37 -3.53
CA LYS A 219 -27.11 -5.80 -4.87
C LYS A 219 -27.76 -4.96 -5.97
N LYS A 220 -27.66 -3.63 -5.85
CA LYS A 220 -28.36 -2.69 -6.72
C LYS A 220 -27.43 -1.61 -7.26
N VAL A 221 -27.47 -1.41 -8.59
CA VAL A 221 -26.88 -0.23 -9.24
C VAL A 221 -27.73 1.00 -8.92
N LEU A 222 -27.08 2.05 -8.44
CA LEU A 222 -27.73 3.29 -8.03
C LEU A 222 -27.71 4.34 -9.16
N PRO A 223 -28.63 5.33 -9.13
CA PRO A 223 -28.59 6.47 -10.03
C PRO A 223 -27.23 7.18 -10.00
N GLY A 224 -26.82 7.76 -11.13
CA GLY A 224 -25.51 8.40 -11.28
C GLY A 224 -24.43 7.49 -11.90
N SER A 225 -24.66 6.17 -11.96
CA SER A 225 -23.79 5.26 -12.70
C SER A 225 -23.88 5.52 -14.21
N THR A 226 -22.80 5.96 -14.85
CA THR A 226 -22.74 6.21 -16.30
C THR A 226 -21.92 5.15 -17.04
N GLY A 227 -20.96 4.52 -16.36
CA GLY A 227 -19.99 3.63 -17.00
C GLY A 227 -18.93 4.36 -17.84
N GLU A 228 -18.86 5.68 -17.77
CA GLU A 228 -17.80 6.46 -18.42
C GLU A 228 -16.49 6.34 -17.63
N GLY A 229 -15.36 6.24 -18.33
CA GLY A 229 -14.04 6.23 -17.69
C GLY A 229 -13.60 7.64 -17.28
N ASP A 230 -12.68 7.72 -16.32
CA ASP A 230 -12.04 8.96 -15.89
C ASP A 230 -10.66 8.67 -15.25
N ASP A 231 -9.96 9.74 -14.88
CA ASP A 231 -8.59 9.66 -14.34
C ASP A 231 -8.55 9.50 -12.81
N ARG A 232 -9.69 9.23 -12.14
CA ARG A 232 -9.74 9.12 -10.68
C ARG A 232 -9.22 7.77 -10.21
N LEU A 233 -8.53 7.79 -9.07
CA LEU A 233 -7.96 6.62 -8.43
C LEU A 233 -8.69 6.28 -7.13
N PRO A 234 -8.75 5.00 -6.74
CA PRO A 234 -9.20 4.61 -5.40
C PRO A 234 -8.37 5.32 -4.33
N ALA A 235 -9.05 5.75 -3.26
CA ALA A 235 -8.40 6.43 -2.15
C ALA A 235 -7.22 5.63 -1.59
N TYR A 236 -6.13 6.33 -1.32
CA TYR A 236 -5.01 5.77 -0.56
C TYR A 236 -5.22 6.01 0.92
N THR A 237 -4.74 5.07 1.74
CA THR A 237 -4.74 5.19 3.21
C THR A 237 -3.41 4.72 3.76
N TYR A 238 -3.32 4.54 5.07
CA TYR A 238 -2.34 3.64 5.66
C TYR A 238 -3.01 2.35 6.12
N ARG A 239 -2.24 1.33 6.46
CA ARG A 239 -2.67 0.18 7.26
C ARG A 239 -1.95 0.31 8.59
N LEU A 240 -2.64 0.20 9.72
CA LEU A 240 -2.00 0.46 11.00
C LEU A 240 -1.78 -0.84 11.77
N CYS A 241 -0.64 -0.89 12.45
CA CYS A 241 -0.45 -1.76 13.61
C CYS A 241 -0.67 -0.90 14.85
N LEU A 242 -1.68 -1.21 15.67
CA LEU A 242 -1.93 -0.49 16.94
C LEU A 242 -1.76 -1.43 18.13
N ALA A 243 -1.15 -0.95 19.21
CA ALA A 243 -1.01 -1.66 20.46
C ALA A 243 -2.21 -1.37 21.39
N THR A 244 -2.61 -2.39 22.16
CA THR A 244 -3.60 -2.28 23.24
C THR A 244 -3.00 -2.48 24.62
N ASP A 245 -1.76 -2.96 24.73
CA ASP A 245 -1.00 -2.99 25.99
C ASP A 245 -0.50 -1.57 26.36
N PRO A 246 -0.91 -1.00 27.51
CA PRO A 246 -0.42 0.31 27.96
C PRO A 246 1.10 0.40 28.09
N GLU A 247 1.79 -0.71 28.41
CA GLU A 247 3.24 -0.71 28.55
C GLU A 247 3.94 -0.63 27.17
N ASN A 248 3.29 -1.08 26.10
CA ASN A 248 3.76 -0.99 24.72
C ASN A 248 3.09 0.15 23.91
N SER A 249 2.45 1.11 24.57
CA SER A 249 1.67 2.16 23.90
C SER A 249 2.34 3.54 23.89
N VAL A 250 2.36 4.19 22.72
CA VAL A 250 2.64 5.62 22.51
C VAL A 250 1.31 6.32 22.21
N PRO A 251 0.87 7.28 23.04
CA PRO A 251 -0.38 7.98 22.85
C PRO A 251 -0.47 8.68 21.49
N VAL A 252 -1.63 8.58 20.83
CA VAL A 252 -1.93 9.38 19.64
C VAL A 252 -2.16 10.83 20.06
N GLU A 253 -1.28 11.72 19.60
CA GLU A 253 -1.41 13.17 19.79
C GLU A 253 -2.22 13.83 18.68
N GLU A 254 -2.63 15.09 18.88
CA GLU A 254 -3.30 15.87 17.84
C GLU A 254 -2.34 16.11 16.67
N PRO A 255 -2.61 15.58 15.46
CA PRO A 255 -1.66 15.68 14.36
C PRO A 255 -1.65 17.09 13.75
N PRO A 256 -0.55 17.49 13.08
CA PRO A 256 -0.49 18.73 12.33
C PRO A 256 -1.64 18.87 11.33
N GLY A 257 -2.29 20.04 11.34
CA GLY A 257 -3.40 20.32 10.43
C GLY A 257 -4.69 19.56 10.75
N TYR A 258 -4.84 18.99 11.96
CA TYR A 258 -6.08 18.38 12.42
C TYR A 258 -7.27 19.32 12.21
N ASN A 259 -8.29 18.81 11.52
CA ASN A 259 -9.55 19.50 11.32
C ASN A 259 -10.68 18.53 11.67
N ARG A 260 -11.39 18.84 12.77
CA ARG A 260 -12.54 18.05 13.24
C ARG A 260 -13.58 17.83 12.12
N GLU A 261 -13.80 18.83 11.28
CA GLU A 261 -14.82 18.79 10.22
C GLU A 261 -14.58 17.70 9.18
N ASP A 262 -13.36 17.17 9.07
CA ASP A 262 -13.06 16.04 8.21
C ASP A 262 -13.76 14.74 8.69
N TYR A 263 -14.19 14.67 9.96
CA TYR A 263 -14.70 13.44 10.59
C TYR A 263 -16.14 13.54 11.13
N VAL A 264 -16.71 14.74 11.27
CA VAL A 264 -18.06 14.92 11.87
C VAL A 264 -19.18 14.17 11.13
N GLY A 265 -18.99 13.87 9.84
CA GLY A 265 -19.93 13.07 9.06
C GLY A 265 -20.15 11.66 9.64
N TYR A 266 -19.22 11.12 10.44
CA TYR A 266 -19.37 9.81 11.05
C TYR A 266 -20.55 9.74 12.03
N PHE A 267 -20.99 10.87 12.59
CA PHE A 267 -22.21 10.92 13.40
C PHE A 267 -23.46 10.60 12.57
N GLU A 268 -23.54 11.11 11.34
CA GLU A 268 -24.62 10.77 10.40
C GLU A 268 -24.54 9.30 9.97
N ASP A 269 -23.34 8.76 9.80
CA ASP A 269 -23.12 7.34 9.48
C ASP A 269 -23.56 6.41 10.61
N LEU A 270 -23.36 6.84 11.86
CA LEU A 270 -23.86 6.14 13.04
C LEU A 270 -25.39 6.14 13.08
N GLU A 271 -26.03 7.31 12.95
CA GLU A 271 -27.49 7.44 12.96
C GLU A 271 -28.15 6.62 11.83
N ALA A 272 -27.53 6.62 10.65
CA ALA A 272 -28.01 5.86 9.50
C ALA A 272 -27.75 4.34 9.60
N GLY A 273 -27.10 3.85 10.66
CA GLY A 273 -26.77 2.44 10.83
C GLY A 273 -25.71 1.93 9.85
N ARG A 274 -24.89 2.80 9.26
CA ARG A 274 -23.80 2.38 8.36
C ARG A 274 -22.68 1.65 9.11
N LEU A 275 -22.57 1.89 10.42
CA LEU A 275 -21.66 1.22 11.36
C LEU A 275 -22.28 -0.03 12.03
N SER A 276 -23.40 -0.56 11.52
CA SER A 276 -24.08 -1.74 12.06
C SER A 276 -23.42 -3.06 11.69
N ALA A 277 -23.64 -4.10 12.52
CA ALA A 277 -23.15 -5.46 12.29
C ALA A 277 -23.38 -5.94 10.84
N PRO A 278 -22.48 -6.78 10.28
CA PRO A 278 -22.73 -7.38 8.98
C PRO A 278 -24.05 -8.17 9.02
N LYS A 279 -24.85 -8.10 7.95
CA LYS A 279 -26.13 -8.84 7.87
C LYS A 279 -25.91 -10.35 8.00
N ASN A 280 -24.80 -10.85 7.46
CA ASN A 280 -24.41 -12.25 7.49
C ASN A 280 -23.04 -12.37 8.14
N PHE A 281 -22.95 -13.10 9.26
CA PHE A 281 -21.67 -13.45 9.86
C PHE A 281 -21.07 -14.64 9.12
N LYS A 282 -19.92 -14.42 8.49
CA LYS A 282 -19.08 -15.49 7.94
C LYS A 282 -18.01 -15.90 8.96
N PRO A 283 -17.98 -17.16 9.43
CA PRO A 283 -16.88 -17.66 10.26
C PRO A 283 -15.51 -17.36 9.61
N GLY A 284 -14.50 -17.02 10.41
CA GLY A 284 -13.15 -16.73 9.93
C GLY A 284 -12.90 -15.31 9.40
N ARG A 285 -13.93 -14.47 9.21
CA ARG A 285 -13.79 -13.10 8.67
C ARG A 285 -13.38 -12.01 9.68
N GLY A 286 -12.76 -12.37 10.81
CA GLY A 286 -12.15 -11.41 11.75
C GLY A 286 -13.10 -10.28 12.18
N TYR A 287 -14.32 -10.61 12.58
CA TYR A 287 -15.25 -9.60 13.09
C TYR A 287 -14.86 -9.16 14.50
N PHE A 288 -15.04 -7.87 14.77
CA PHE A 288 -14.88 -7.28 16.10
C PHE A 288 -16.25 -6.78 16.61
N PRO A 289 -17.08 -7.66 17.22
CA PRO A 289 -18.47 -7.32 17.56
C PRO A 289 -18.60 -6.14 18.53
N GLU A 290 -17.59 -5.92 19.36
CA GLU A 290 -17.55 -4.82 20.34
C GLU A 290 -17.59 -3.43 19.68
N HIS A 291 -17.20 -3.34 18.40
CA HIS A 291 -17.22 -2.10 17.63
C HIS A 291 -18.56 -1.86 16.93
N PHE A 292 -19.48 -2.83 16.92
CA PHE A 292 -20.71 -2.71 16.14
C PHE A 292 -21.64 -1.64 16.73
N ASP A 293 -22.24 -0.84 15.85
CA ASP A 293 -23.10 0.28 16.21
C ASP A 293 -22.37 1.35 17.05
N LYS A 294 -21.05 1.46 16.86
CA LYS A 294 -20.17 2.46 17.50
C LYS A 294 -19.28 3.17 16.49
N LEU A 295 -18.87 4.39 16.83
CA LEU A 295 -18.04 5.24 15.97
C LEU A 295 -16.65 4.65 15.71
N VAL A 296 -16.09 3.88 16.66
CA VAL A 296 -14.81 3.18 16.50
C VAL A 296 -14.82 2.20 15.31
N ARG A 297 -15.99 1.84 14.77
CA ARG A 297 -16.10 1.06 13.52
C ARG A 297 -15.78 1.84 12.23
N ALA A 298 -15.46 3.12 12.35
CA ALA A 298 -14.64 3.78 11.33
C ALA A 298 -13.33 3.00 11.09
N LEU A 299 -12.89 2.19 12.06
CA LEU A 299 -11.79 1.23 11.97
C LEU A 299 -12.33 -0.20 11.82
N SER A 300 -11.73 -0.97 10.93
CA SER A 300 -11.85 -2.44 10.89
C SER A 300 -10.62 -3.02 11.55
N VAL A 301 -10.82 -3.70 12.67
CA VAL A 301 -9.74 -4.15 13.56
C VAL A 301 -9.70 -5.68 13.60
N THR A 302 -8.50 -6.25 13.61
CA THR A 302 -8.26 -7.68 13.84
C THR A 302 -7.10 -7.83 14.81
N LEU A 303 -7.25 -8.68 15.84
CA LEU A 303 -6.14 -9.00 16.74
C LEU A 303 -5.03 -9.75 15.99
N ILE A 304 -3.80 -9.36 16.26
CA ILE A 304 -2.57 -10.05 15.87
C ILE A 304 -1.73 -10.28 17.14
N PRO A 305 -0.66 -11.11 17.09
CA PRO A 305 0.16 -11.40 18.26
C PRO A 305 0.69 -10.16 19.01
N ASN A 306 0.97 -10.34 20.30
CA ASN A 306 1.56 -9.39 21.25
C ASN A 306 0.70 -8.16 21.54
N ASP A 307 -0.60 -8.38 21.84
CA ASP A 307 -1.56 -7.32 22.19
C ASP A 307 -1.56 -6.17 21.16
N LYS A 308 -1.43 -6.54 19.88
CA LYS A 308 -1.44 -5.64 18.74
C LYS A 308 -2.63 -5.95 17.82
N THR A 309 -2.90 -5.02 16.93
CA THR A 309 -4.00 -5.12 15.97
C THR A 309 -3.57 -4.71 14.58
N ASP A 310 -4.05 -5.46 13.58
CA ASP A 310 -4.12 -5.00 12.20
C ASP A 310 -5.37 -4.13 12.05
N VAL A 311 -5.18 -2.93 11.51
CA VAL A 311 -6.26 -1.95 11.33
C VAL A 311 -6.34 -1.46 9.88
N ASN A 312 -7.54 -1.59 9.34
CA ASN A 312 -7.94 -0.96 8.08
C ASN A 312 -8.93 0.18 8.36
N MET A 313 -8.81 1.28 7.62
CA MET A 313 -9.82 2.34 7.65
C MET A 313 -11.03 1.83 6.88
N ASN A 314 -12.19 1.75 7.54
CA ASN A 314 -13.41 1.20 6.95
C ASN A 314 -13.91 2.14 5.84
N PRO A 315 -13.92 1.72 4.56
CA PRO A 315 -14.25 2.60 3.44
C PRO A 315 -15.76 2.74 3.18
N ARG A 316 -16.61 2.02 3.92
CA ARG A 316 -18.07 2.00 3.75
C ARG A 316 -18.82 3.26 4.19
N PRO A 317 -18.44 3.93 5.29
CA PRO A 317 -19.13 5.13 5.76
C PRO A 317 -19.02 6.27 4.74
N LEU A 318 -20.04 7.12 4.64
CA LEU A 318 -20.02 8.24 3.68
C LEU A 318 -19.08 9.36 4.14
N ALA A 319 -18.71 9.38 5.41
CA ALA A 319 -17.73 10.29 5.98
C ALA A 319 -16.28 9.81 5.80
N PHE A 320 -16.03 8.75 5.03
CA PHE A 320 -14.66 8.27 4.77
C PHE A 320 -13.81 9.40 4.14
N PRO A 321 -12.77 9.90 4.85
CA PRO A 321 -12.19 11.20 4.54
C PRO A 321 -11.12 11.16 3.44
N PHE A 322 -10.63 9.98 3.08
CA PHE A 322 -9.40 9.80 2.27
C PHE A 322 -9.61 9.91 0.76
N ALA A 323 -10.86 9.87 0.28
CA ALA A 323 -11.13 10.01 -1.14
C ALA A 323 -10.63 11.36 -1.68
N GLU A 324 -10.07 11.36 -2.89
CA GLU A 324 -9.46 12.53 -3.56
C GLU A 324 -8.15 13.04 -2.92
N GLU A 325 -7.76 12.58 -1.73
CA GLU A 325 -6.56 13.07 -1.04
C GLU A 325 -5.24 12.61 -1.71
N ASN A 326 -5.30 11.58 -2.56
CA ASN A 326 -4.16 11.09 -3.35
C ASN A 326 -4.06 11.65 -4.77
N GLU A 327 -4.89 12.65 -5.12
CA GLU A 327 -4.86 13.29 -6.44
C GLU A 327 -3.46 13.85 -6.74
N GLY A 328 -2.89 13.47 -7.89
CA GLY A 328 -1.56 13.89 -8.31
C GLY A 328 -0.39 13.10 -7.71
N TYR A 329 -0.61 12.13 -6.82
CA TYR A 329 0.48 11.35 -6.22
C TYR A 329 1.32 10.59 -7.26
N ILE A 330 0.66 9.84 -8.13
CA ILE A 330 1.35 8.93 -9.08
C ILE A 330 2.21 9.69 -10.08
N GLU A 331 1.73 10.80 -10.62
CA GLU A 331 2.46 11.60 -11.62
C GLU A 331 3.26 12.77 -11.03
N GLY A 332 3.09 13.03 -9.74
CA GLY A 332 3.81 14.09 -9.01
C GLY A 332 5.29 13.80 -8.85
N ASP A 333 6.06 14.87 -8.66
CA ASP A 333 7.44 14.78 -8.21
C ASP A 333 7.53 14.36 -6.74
N TRP A 334 8.75 14.15 -6.25
CA TRP A 334 8.95 13.71 -4.86
C TRP A 334 8.46 14.71 -3.82
N GLU A 335 8.51 16.03 -4.10
CA GLU A 335 7.97 17.03 -3.18
C GLU A 335 6.45 16.87 -3.06
N THR A 336 5.76 16.71 -4.19
CA THR A 336 4.31 16.48 -4.23
C THR A 336 3.93 15.17 -3.53
N ARG A 337 4.65 14.07 -3.79
CA ARG A 337 4.39 12.78 -3.16
C ARG A 337 4.56 12.82 -1.65
N LEU A 338 5.65 13.41 -1.17
CA LEU A 338 5.93 13.55 0.27
C LEU A 338 4.86 14.40 0.96
N ALA A 339 4.39 15.46 0.33
CA ALA A 339 3.30 16.28 0.88
C ALA A 339 1.97 15.51 0.97
N ILE A 340 1.67 14.65 -0.02
CA ILE A 340 0.48 13.78 0.00
C ILE A 340 0.63 12.67 1.04
N GLU A 341 1.80 12.03 1.15
CA GLU A 341 2.13 11.07 2.21
C GLU A 341 1.88 11.69 3.60
N GLU A 342 2.41 12.89 3.84
CA GLU A 342 2.21 13.62 5.09
C GLU A 342 0.74 13.96 5.34
N ARG A 343 0.01 14.41 4.31
CA ARG A 343 -1.44 14.69 4.43
C ARG A 343 -2.21 13.43 4.82
N LEU A 344 -1.95 12.30 4.16
CA LEU A 344 -2.63 11.03 4.45
C LEU A 344 -2.26 10.47 5.83
N ARG A 345 -1.00 10.64 6.27
CA ARG A 345 -0.55 10.30 7.63
C ARG A 345 -1.34 11.10 8.66
N ASN A 346 -1.39 12.42 8.50
CA ASN A 346 -2.09 13.33 9.42
C ASN A 346 -3.61 13.11 9.43
N LEU A 347 -4.22 12.79 8.28
CA LEU A 347 -5.63 12.43 8.18
C LEU A 347 -5.94 11.09 8.89
N THR A 348 -5.01 10.13 8.80
CA THR A 348 -5.12 8.84 9.48
C THR A 348 -5.02 8.99 11.00
N LEU A 349 -3.99 9.69 11.48
CA LEU A 349 -3.82 10.01 12.90
C LEU A 349 -4.97 10.87 13.42
N GLY A 350 -5.50 11.78 12.59
CA GLY A 350 -6.58 12.68 12.97
C GLY A 350 -7.89 11.93 13.18
N LEU A 351 -8.15 10.87 12.42
CA LEU A 351 -9.29 9.98 12.67
C LEU A 351 -9.16 9.27 14.02
N LEU A 352 -7.99 8.73 14.35
CA LEU A 352 -7.73 8.13 15.67
C LEU A 352 -7.92 9.15 16.79
N TYR A 353 -7.31 10.33 16.65
CA TYR A 353 -7.41 11.41 17.62
C TYR A 353 -8.87 11.86 17.82
N PHE A 354 -9.63 12.05 16.74
CA PHE A 354 -11.05 12.38 16.78
C PHE A 354 -11.85 11.34 17.58
N LEU A 355 -11.67 10.05 17.26
CA LEU A 355 -12.37 8.95 17.93
C LEU A 355 -12.07 8.87 19.43
N GLN A 356 -10.86 9.26 19.84
CA GLN A 356 -10.41 9.20 21.24
C GLN A 356 -10.81 10.45 22.05
N ASN A 357 -10.82 11.63 21.42
CA ASN A 357 -10.83 12.90 22.16
C ASN A 357 -12.08 13.76 21.95
N ASP A 358 -12.83 13.57 20.85
CA ASP A 358 -13.93 14.47 20.53
C ASP A 358 -15.08 14.38 21.55
N PRO A 359 -15.47 15.49 22.21
CA PRO A 359 -16.41 15.43 23.32
C PRO A 359 -17.84 15.05 22.92
N GLU A 360 -18.20 15.15 21.63
CA GLU A 360 -19.52 14.72 21.13
C GLU A 360 -19.59 13.20 20.90
N ILE A 361 -18.44 12.52 20.84
CA ILE A 361 -18.41 11.06 20.78
C ILE A 361 -18.84 10.48 22.14
N PRO A 362 -19.80 9.53 22.14
CA PRO A 362 -20.24 8.85 23.36
C PRO A 362 -19.06 8.30 24.18
N LYS A 363 -19.10 8.49 25.50
CA LYS A 363 -18.01 8.11 26.41
C LYS A 363 -17.53 6.68 26.21
N GLU A 364 -18.46 5.73 26.07
CA GLU A 364 -18.14 4.31 25.82
C GLU A 364 -17.33 4.13 24.52
N HIS A 365 -17.67 4.85 23.44
CA HIS A 365 -16.95 4.74 22.17
C HIS A 365 -15.53 5.31 22.30
N ARG A 366 -15.37 6.41 23.04
CA ARG A 366 -14.05 7.02 23.32
C ARG A 366 -13.18 6.12 24.18
N GLU A 367 -13.77 5.47 25.19
CA GLU A 367 -13.06 4.52 26.04
C GLU A 367 -12.49 3.37 25.20
N ILE A 368 -13.30 2.76 24.32
CA ILE A 368 -12.82 1.70 23.40
C ILE A 368 -11.77 2.25 22.45
N ALA A 369 -12.00 3.43 21.84
CA ALA A 369 -11.03 4.02 20.91
C ALA A 369 -9.69 4.34 21.58
N SER A 370 -9.70 4.68 22.88
CA SER A 370 -8.51 5.03 23.66
C SER A 370 -7.64 3.82 24.01
N GLU A 371 -8.16 2.61 23.86
CA GLU A 371 -7.36 1.39 23.99
C GLU A 371 -6.35 1.24 22.85
N TYR A 372 -6.63 1.82 21.68
CA TYR A 372 -5.76 1.68 20.50
C TYR A 372 -4.74 2.82 20.42
N GLN A 373 -3.46 2.48 20.60
CA GLN A 373 -2.35 3.43 20.56
C GLN A 373 -1.26 2.99 19.59
N LEU A 374 -0.32 3.88 19.28
CA LEU A 374 0.82 3.49 18.45
C LEU A 374 1.74 2.55 19.24
N PRO A 375 2.30 1.49 18.63
CA PRO A 375 3.19 0.54 19.31
C PRO A 375 4.59 1.13 19.57
N LYS A 376 5.12 1.01 20.79
CA LYS A 376 6.49 1.49 21.12
C LYS A 376 7.59 0.72 20.39
N ASP A 377 7.30 -0.50 19.95
CA ASP A 377 8.26 -1.46 19.41
C ASP A 377 8.16 -1.67 17.89
N GLU A 378 7.17 -1.06 17.21
CA GLU A 378 7.11 -1.05 15.74
C GLU A 378 7.45 0.35 15.20
N PHE A 379 8.05 0.40 14.01
CA PHE A 379 8.34 1.64 13.27
C PHE A 379 9.05 2.70 14.12
N ILE A 380 9.97 2.28 14.98
CA ILE A 380 10.65 3.14 15.97
C ILE A 380 11.45 4.28 15.35
N ASP A 381 11.78 4.15 14.07
CA ASP A 381 12.52 5.09 13.24
C ASP A 381 11.60 6.02 12.42
N ASN A 382 10.28 5.84 12.49
CA ASN A 382 9.28 6.63 11.78
C ASN A 382 8.10 7.04 12.70
N ASP A 383 8.44 7.53 13.89
CA ASP A 383 7.52 7.93 14.95
C ASP A 383 6.42 6.90 15.26
N HIS A 384 6.76 5.62 15.26
CA HIS A 384 5.83 4.52 15.53
C HIS A 384 4.70 4.39 14.51
N PHE A 385 4.91 4.91 13.29
CA PHE A 385 3.95 4.91 12.21
C PHE A 385 4.46 4.12 10.97
N PRO A 386 3.60 3.34 10.30
CA PRO A 386 3.95 2.60 9.08
C PRO A 386 4.59 3.45 7.97
N HIS A 387 5.57 2.89 7.26
CA HIS A 387 6.27 3.58 6.16
C HIS A 387 5.43 3.64 4.88
N GLN A 388 4.84 2.51 4.47
CA GLN A 388 4.22 2.36 3.16
C GLN A 388 2.76 2.84 3.12
N LEU A 389 2.46 3.73 2.16
CA LEU A 389 1.08 4.04 1.79
C LEU A 389 0.36 2.80 1.26
N TYR A 390 -0.91 2.64 1.67
CA TYR A 390 -1.82 1.64 1.14
C TYR A 390 -2.34 2.07 -0.24
N ILE A 391 -1.51 1.82 -1.25
CA ILE A 391 -1.80 2.13 -2.66
C ILE A 391 -2.57 0.96 -3.28
N ARG A 392 -3.83 1.20 -3.66
CA ARG A 392 -4.67 0.19 -4.32
C ARG A 392 -4.51 0.13 -5.83
N GLU A 393 -4.08 1.24 -6.42
CA GLU A 393 -3.90 1.37 -7.87
C GLU A 393 -2.84 2.44 -8.15
N GLY A 394 -1.80 2.07 -8.88
CA GLY A 394 -0.87 2.99 -9.54
C GLY A 394 -0.99 2.87 -11.06
N ARG A 395 0.12 3.10 -11.78
CA ARG A 395 0.12 2.88 -13.24
C ARG A 395 -0.03 1.39 -13.55
N ARG A 396 -0.87 1.08 -14.53
CA ARG A 396 -1.03 -0.28 -15.07
C ARG A 396 -0.36 -0.38 -16.44
N LEU A 397 0.76 -1.10 -16.50
CA LEU A 397 1.48 -1.36 -17.75
C LEU A 397 0.54 -1.95 -18.82
N LYS A 398 0.59 -1.44 -20.06
CA LYS A 398 -0.12 -2.06 -21.19
C LYS A 398 0.66 -3.28 -21.68
N GLY A 399 0.46 -4.40 -20.98
CA GLY A 399 1.03 -5.70 -21.33
C GLY A 399 0.35 -6.39 -22.52
N VAL A 400 0.81 -7.61 -22.81
CA VAL A 400 0.25 -8.48 -23.86
C VAL A 400 -1.21 -8.87 -23.57
N LYS A 401 -1.55 -9.01 -22.29
CA LYS A 401 -2.91 -9.24 -21.80
C LYS A 401 -3.24 -8.22 -20.71
N THR A 402 -4.50 -7.83 -20.63
CA THR A 402 -5.06 -7.02 -19.54
C THR A 402 -6.06 -7.90 -18.82
N LEU A 403 -5.87 -8.11 -17.51
CA LEU A 403 -6.85 -8.79 -16.67
C LEU A 403 -8.07 -7.88 -16.50
N THR A 404 -9.26 -8.44 -16.70
CA THR A 404 -10.54 -7.72 -16.61
C THR A 404 -11.45 -8.40 -15.59
N GLU A 405 -12.55 -7.74 -15.24
CA GLU A 405 -13.65 -8.32 -14.48
C GLU A 405 -14.05 -9.69 -15.06
N LEU A 406 -14.15 -9.80 -16.39
CA LEU A 406 -14.58 -11.03 -17.07
C LEU A 406 -13.63 -12.21 -16.87
N ASP A 407 -12.36 -11.96 -16.53
CA ASP A 407 -11.36 -13.00 -16.24
C ASP A 407 -11.44 -13.51 -14.79
N VAL A 408 -12.11 -12.79 -13.89
CA VAL A 408 -12.14 -13.11 -12.46
C VAL A 408 -13.55 -13.41 -11.95
N THR A 409 -14.59 -12.98 -12.67
CA THR A 409 -15.97 -13.19 -12.26
C THR A 409 -16.57 -14.50 -12.73
N LEU A 410 -17.47 -15.09 -11.94
CA LEU A 410 -18.27 -16.24 -12.36
C LEU A 410 -19.10 -15.91 -13.61
N ASP A 411 -19.23 -16.88 -14.51
CA ASP A 411 -20.06 -16.75 -15.71
C ASP A 411 -21.58 -16.81 -15.38
N GLU A 412 -22.44 -16.67 -16.39
CA GLU A 412 -23.91 -16.70 -16.23
C GLU A 412 -24.43 -18.02 -15.62
N LYS A 413 -23.63 -19.10 -15.65
CA LYS A 413 -23.96 -20.40 -15.06
C LYS A 413 -23.38 -20.56 -13.65
N GLY A 414 -22.64 -19.57 -13.15
CA GLY A 414 -21.95 -19.62 -11.88
C GLY A 414 -20.66 -20.43 -11.92
N GLU A 415 -20.08 -20.65 -13.10
CA GLU A 415 -18.82 -21.38 -13.28
C GLU A 415 -17.63 -20.40 -13.28
N ASN A 416 -16.46 -20.87 -12.82
CA ASN A 416 -15.23 -20.08 -12.89
C ASN A 416 -14.86 -19.80 -14.36
N PRO A 417 -14.28 -18.63 -14.67
CA PRO A 417 -13.71 -18.38 -15.98
C PRO A 417 -12.59 -19.40 -16.26
N PRO A 418 -12.35 -19.76 -17.54
CA PRO A 418 -11.30 -20.70 -17.90
C PRO A 418 -9.93 -20.22 -17.40
N TYR A 419 -9.14 -21.11 -16.81
CA TYR A 419 -7.77 -20.80 -16.43
C TYR A 419 -6.89 -20.66 -17.67
N PRO A 420 -6.23 -19.51 -17.90
CA PRO A 420 -5.24 -19.38 -18.97
C PRO A 420 -4.07 -20.35 -18.76
N GLU A 421 -3.66 -21.10 -19.78
CA GLU A 421 -2.53 -22.06 -19.69
C GLU A 421 -1.20 -21.38 -19.37
N ASP A 422 -1.09 -20.08 -19.67
CA ASP A 422 0.06 -19.21 -19.47
C ASP A 422 0.01 -18.40 -18.17
N SER A 423 -0.89 -18.74 -17.24
CA SER A 423 -0.99 -18.05 -15.94
C SER A 423 0.33 -18.08 -15.16
N ILE A 424 0.81 -16.91 -14.76
CA ILE A 424 2.03 -16.72 -13.95
C ILE A 424 1.74 -16.59 -12.44
N ALA A 425 0.50 -16.33 -12.05
CA ALA A 425 0.06 -16.29 -10.67
C ALA A 425 -1.40 -16.75 -10.51
N ILE A 426 -1.81 -17.01 -9.26
CA ILE A 426 -3.19 -17.38 -8.91
C ILE A 426 -3.74 -16.30 -7.98
N GLY A 427 -4.96 -15.85 -8.26
CA GLY A 427 -5.71 -14.91 -7.44
C GLY A 427 -6.96 -15.53 -6.84
N GLU A 428 -7.28 -15.08 -5.64
CA GLU A 428 -8.47 -15.50 -4.91
C GLU A 428 -8.91 -14.38 -3.97
N PHE A 429 -9.51 -13.33 -4.54
CA PHE A 429 -10.15 -12.28 -3.75
C PHE A 429 -11.21 -11.56 -4.60
N PRO A 430 -12.33 -11.14 -4.01
CA PRO A 430 -13.33 -10.31 -4.68
C PRO A 430 -12.77 -9.00 -5.20
N ILE A 431 -13.29 -8.56 -6.35
CA ILE A 431 -13.08 -7.19 -6.81
C ILE A 431 -13.58 -6.27 -5.70
N ASP A 432 -12.67 -5.44 -5.24
CA ASP A 432 -12.88 -4.49 -4.16
C ASP A 432 -12.09 -3.21 -4.47
N SER A 433 -12.77 -2.07 -4.41
CA SER A 433 -12.20 -0.75 -4.68
C SER A 433 -12.63 0.20 -3.58
N PHE A 434 -11.70 1.08 -3.19
CA PHE A 434 -12.01 2.18 -2.28
C PHE A 434 -12.75 3.30 -3.03
N PRO A 435 -13.49 4.15 -2.30
CA PRO A 435 -14.10 5.34 -2.88
C PRO A 435 -13.07 6.17 -3.66
N VAL A 436 -13.47 6.71 -4.80
CA VAL A 436 -12.63 7.62 -5.60
C VAL A 436 -13.04 9.08 -5.42
N ARG A 437 -14.17 9.33 -4.75
CA ARG A 437 -14.74 10.66 -4.54
C ARG A 437 -15.33 10.83 -3.14
N LYS A 438 -15.19 12.01 -2.55
CA LYS A 438 -15.90 12.37 -1.32
C LYS A 438 -17.41 12.48 -1.57
N LYS A 439 -18.20 12.37 -0.49
CA LYS A 439 -19.66 12.42 -0.50
C LYS A 439 -20.18 13.62 -1.33
N GLN A 440 -21.01 13.31 -2.33
CA GLN A 440 -21.68 14.31 -3.15
C GLN A 440 -23.14 14.51 -2.73
N PRO A 441 -23.78 15.64 -3.09
CA PRO A 441 -25.21 15.80 -2.91
C PRO A 441 -25.99 14.68 -3.61
N GLY A 442 -26.74 13.89 -2.83
CA GLY A 442 -27.50 12.74 -3.32
C GLY A 442 -26.92 11.38 -2.94
N ASP A 443 -25.68 11.33 -2.45
CA ASP A 443 -25.09 10.11 -1.92
C ASP A 443 -25.69 9.79 -0.55
N ASP A 444 -26.53 8.74 -0.48
CA ASP A 444 -27.23 8.30 0.73
C ASP A 444 -26.84 6.89 1.20
N ALA A 445 -26.31 6.06 0.30
CA ALA A 445 -26.00 4.66 0.55
C ALA A 445 -24.51 4.32 0.46
N VAL A 446 -23.80 4.84 -0.54
CA VAL A 446 -22.41 4.49 -0.85
C VAL A 446 -21.67 5.66 -1.48
N LEU A 447 -20.35 5.75 -1.27
CA LEU A 447 -19.50 6.69 -1.99
C LEU A 447 -19.21 6.16 -3.41
N GLU A 448 -18.99 7.10 -4.33
CA GLU A 448 -18.66 6.80 -5.71
C GLU A 448 -17.34 6.01 -5.82
N GLY A 449 -17.33 4.98 -6.67
CA GLY A 449 -16.17 4.11 -6.89
C GLY A 449 -15.96 3.03 -5.82
N TYR A 450 -16.69 3.06 -4.70
CA TYR A 450 -16.66 1.96 -3.75
C TYR A 450 -17.36 0.73 -4.34
N LEU A 451 -16.58 -0.31 -4.55
CA LEU A 451 -17.02 -1.61 -5.03
C LEU A 451 -16.59 -2.64 -4.01
N SER A 452 -17.48 -3.55 -3.60
CA SER A 452 -17.10 -4.65 -2.73
C SER A 452 -17.93 -5.88 -3.06
N MET A 453 -17.33 -6.81 -3.81
CA MET A 453 -18.04 -7.92 -4.45
C MET A 453 -17.83 -9.28 -3.72
N MET A 454 -17.91 -9.28 -2.39
CA MET A 454 -17.43 -10.37 -1.51
C MET A 454 -18.25 -11.68 -1.48
N ASP A 455 -19.44 -11.75 -2.08
CA ASP A 455 -20.39 -12.81 -1.75
C ASP A 455 -20.62 -13.87 -2.85
N SER A 456 -20.22 -13.62 -4.10
CA SER A 456 -20.44 -14.59 -5.18
C SER A 456 -19.72 -14.30 -6.49
N ILE A 457 -18.87 -13.27 -6.55
CA ILE A 457 -18.49 -12.71 -7.84
C ILE A 457 -17.12 -13.22 -8.27
N THR A 458 -16.10 -13.25 -7.41
CA THR A 458 -14.79 -13.77 -7.83
C THR A 458 -14.60 -15.26 -7.56
N ALA A 459 -14.40 -15.97 -8.65
CA ALA A 459 -13.84 -17.30 -8.71
C ALA A 459 -12.39 -17.34 -8.21
N LYS A 460 -11.85 -18.54 -8.11
CA LYS A 460 -10.40 -18.77 -8.21
C LYS A 460 -9.99 -18.44 -9.65
N TYR A 461 -8.98 -17.60 -9.87
CA TYR A 461 -8.58 -17.17 -11.22
C TYR A 461 -7.07 -17.21 -11.42
N GLY A 462 -6.67 -17.41 -12.68
CA GLY A 462 -5.27 -17.30 -13.10
C GLY A 462 -4.96 -15.89 -13.56
N ILE A 463 -3.79 -15.38 -13.20
CA ILE A 463 -3.26 -14.10 -13.67
C ILE A 463 -2.28 -14.42 -14.81
N PRO A 464 -2.60 -14.05 -16.06
CA PRO A 464 -1.80 -14.33 -17.25
C PRO A 464 -0.53 -13.48 -17.35
#